data_AF-A0A3A8ADR5-F1
#
_entry.id   AF-A0A3A8ADR5-F1
#
_cell.length_a   1.000
_cell.length_b   1.000
_cell.length_c   1.000
_cell.angle_alpha   90.00
_cell.angle_beta   90.00
_cell.angle_gamma   90.00
#
_symmetry.space_group_name_H-M   'P 1'
#
loop_
_entity.id
_entity.type
_entity.pdbx_description
1 polymer ?
#
loop_
_entity_poly.entity_id
_entity_poly.type
_entity_poly.pdbx_seq_one_letter_code
_entity_poly.pdbx_strand_id
1 'polypeptide(L)'
;MNEHVKSADERLARLFRNGRSQAVRIPKEFEFAGDELILTRQPDGSLLLRQAQTAGLLDYLRTAEPWHGDDFLAGIDDMPPLDDVEL
;
A
#
# COMPACT_ATOMS: atom_id res chain seq x y z
N MET A 1 4.30 -12.32 14.65
CA MET A 1 4.29 -13.04 13.36
C MET A 1 3.21 -12.41 12.50
N ASN A 2 3.55 -11.54 11.54
CA ASN A 2 2.51 -10.91 10.71
C ASN A 2 2.30 -11.74 9.44
N GLU A 3 1.58 -12.86 9.58
CA GLU A 3 1.02 -13.58 8.44
C GLU A 3 -0.31 -12.96 8.05
N HIS A 4 -0.25 -11.89 7.28
CA HIS A 4 -1.37 -11.42 6.47
C HIS A 4 -1.04 -11.63 4.99
N VAL A 5 -0.73 -12.86 4.60
CA VAL A 5 -0.80 -13.23 3.19
C VAL A 5 -2.23 -13.69 2.93
N LYS A 6 -3.13 -12.72 2.70
CA LYS A 6 -4.37 -13.03 1.98
C LYS A 6 -3.96 -13.77 0.70
N SER A 7 -4.54 -14.94 0.45
CA SER A 7 -4.31 -15.71 -0.77
C SER A 7 -4.34 -14.78 -1.97
N ALA A 8 -3.21 -14.63 -2.65
CA ALA A 8 -3.11 -13.73 -3.78
C ALA A 8 -4.05 -14.21 -4.89
N ASP A 9 -4.98 -13.35 -5.33
CA ASP A 9 -5.77 -13.63 -6.52
C ASP A 9 -4.84 -13.58 -7.74
N GLU A 10 -4.48 -14.75 -8.25
CA GLU A 10 -3.63 -14.87 -9.43
C GLU A 10 -4.47 -14.99 -10.71
N ARG A 11 -4.08 -14.24 -11.75
CA ARG A 11 -4.64 -14.37 -13.10
C ARG A 11 -3.54 -14.26 -14.14
N LEU A 12 -3.63 -15.11 -15.16
CA LEU A 12 -2.76 -15.02 -16.33
C LEU A 12 -3.12 -13.78 -17.15
N ALA A 13 -2.25 -12.78 -17.12
CA ALA A 13 -2.33 -11.62 -17.98
C ALA A 13 -1.57 -11.85 -19.29
N ARG A 14 -2.06 -11.26 -20.39
CA ARG A 14 -1.37 -11.34 -21.69
C ARG A 14 -0.42 -10.17 -21.89
N LEU A 15 0.77 -10.49 -22.38
CA LEU A 15 1.75 -9.53 -22.87
C LEU A 15 1.43 -9.13 -24.31
N PHE A 16 1.63 -7.87 -24.63
CA PHE A 16 1.49 -7.34 -25.98
C PHE A 16 2.51 -6.22 -26.23
N ARG A 17 2.53 -5.70 -27.46
CA ARG A 17 3.41 -4.60 -27.88
C ARG A 17 2.61 -3.31 -27.98
N ASN A 18 3.12 -2.24 -27.38
CA ASN A 18 2.65 -0.87 -27.58
C ASN A 18 3.80 -0.05 -28.18
N GLY A 19 3.84 0.04 -29.50
CA GLY A 19 4.96 0.60 -30.25
C GLY A 19 6.28 -0.12 -29.96
N ARG A 20 7.26 0.61 -29.44
CA ARG A 20 8.59 0.08 -29.06
C ARG A 20 8.62 -0.56 -27.66
N SER A 21 7.53 -0.47 -26.90
CA SER A 21 7.44 -0.96 -25.52
C SER A 21 6.65 -2.27 -25.43
N GLN A 22 6.95 -3.06 -24.40
CA GLN A 22 6.11 -4.18 -23.97
C GLN A 22 5.06 -3.67 -22.99
N ALA A 23 3.86 -4.23 -23.05
CA ALA A 23 2.76 -3.87 -22.17
C ALA A 23 2.03 -5.13 -21.68
N VAL A 24 1.38 -5.03 -20.52
CA VAL A 24 0.53 -6.05 -19.93
C VAL A 24 -0.90 -5.51 -19.93
N ARG A 25 -1.89 -6.33 -20.31
CA ARG A 25 -3.29 -5.97 -20.11
C ARG A 25 -3.66 -6.26 -18.66
N ILE A 26 -4.02 -5.23 -17.90
CA ILE A 26 -4.51 -5.37 -16.53
C ILE A 26 -6.00 -5.77 -16.57
N PRO A 27 -6.39 -6.93 -16.02
CA PRO A 27 -7.80 -7.29 -15.88
C PRO A 27 -8.56 -6.30 -14.98
N LYS A 28 -9.89 -6.19 -15.17
CA LYS A 28 -10.73 -5.19 -14.49
C LYS A 28 -10.67 -5.30 -12.96
N GLU A 29 -10.56 -6.52 -12.45
CA GLU A 29 -10.44 -6.81 -11.02
C GLU A 29 -9.13 -6.29 -10.39
N PHE A 30 -8.10 -6.00 -11.19
CA PHE A 30 -6.81 -5.45 -10.75
C PHE A 30 -6.58 -4.00 -11.23
N GLU A 31 -7.62 -3.32 -11.70
CA GLU A 31 -7.51 -1.95 -12.19
C GLU A 31 -7.11 -0.98 -11.06
N PHE A 32 -6.18 -0.07 -11.34
CA PHE A 32 -5.69 0.91 -10.38
C PHE A 32 -6.52 2.20 -10.45
N ALA A 33 -6.77 2.82 -9.29
CA ALA A 33 -7.31 4.18 -9.24
C ALA A 33 -6.20 5.19 -9.58
N GLY A 34 -5.88 5.37 -10.86
CA GLY A 34 -4.86 6.30 -11.33
C GLY A 34 -4.33 5.98 -12.72
N ASP A 35 -3.56 6.90 -13.28
CA ASP A 35 -2.92 6.80 -14.60
C ASP A 35 -1.40 6.51 -14.53
N GLU A 36 -0.79 6.68 -13.35
CA GLU A 36 0.63 6.47 -13.12
C GLU A 36 0.93 5.39 -12.06
N LEU A 37 1.90 4.54 -12.37
CA LEU A 37 2.40 3.48 -11.48
C LEU A 37 3.92 3.54 -11.37
N ILE A 38 4.43 3.19 -10.20
CA ILE A 38 5.84 2.91 -9.98
C ILE A 38 6.08 1.41 -10.19
N LEU A 39 7.01 1.08 -11.09
CA LEU A 39 7.50 -0.28 -11.32
C LEU A 39 8.83 -0.47 -10.58
N THR A 40 8.96 -1.59 -9.86
CA THR A 40 10.22 -2.00 -9.22
C THR A 40 10.53 -3.44 -9.58
N ARG A 41 11.74 -3.68 -10.09
CA ARG A 41 12.22 -5.03 -10.34
C ARG A 41 12.77 -5.64 -9.05
N GLN A 42 12.25 -6.79 -8.68
CA GLN A 42 12.68 -7.55 -7.51
C GLN A 42 13.88 -8.46 -7.85
N PRO A 43 14.63 -8.94 -6.85
CA PRO A 43 15.78 -9.83 -7.07
C PRO A 43 15.44 -11.17 -7.73
N ASP A 44 14.22 -11.67 -7.52
CA ASP A 44 13.70 -12.90 -8.15
C ASP A 44 13.28 -12.70 -9.61
N GLY A 45 13.42 -11.49 -10.14
CA GLY A 45 13.08 -11.12 -11.51
C GLY A 45 11.63 -10.65 -11.69
N SER A 46 10.79 -10.73 -10.65
CA SER A 46 9.41 -10.23 -10.69
C SER A 46 9.35 -8.70 -10.76
N LEU A 47 8.20 -8.18 -11.17
CA LEU A 47 7.91 -6.74 -11.18
C LEU A 47 6.83 -6.44 -10.13
N LEU A 48 7.17 -5.59 -9.17
CA LEU A 48 6.21 -5.01 -8.23
C LEU A 48 5.66 -3.71 -8.82
N LEU A 49 4.33 -3.59 -8.86
CA LEU A 49 3.62 -2.38 -9.29
C LEU A 49 2.91 -1.76 -8.09
N ARG A 50 3.04 -0.45 -7.92
CA ARG A 50 2.30 0.33 -6.90
C ARG A 50 1.86 1.67 -7.46
N GLN A 51 0.78 2.23 -6.92
CA GLN A 51 0.34 3.58 -7.26
C GLN A 51 1.45 4.59 -6.99
N ALA A 52 1.63 5.53 -7.93
CA ALA A 52 2.65 6.57 -7.81
C ALA A 52 2.34 7.53 -6.64
N GLN A 53 1.07 7.81 -6.42
CA GLN A 53 0.61 8.60 -5.29
C GLN A 53 0.41 7.71 -4.06
N THR A 54 1.19 7.95 -3.02
CA THR A 54 0.78 7.52 -1.68
C THR A 54 -0.36 8.41 -1.24
N ALA A 55 -1.39 7.84 -0.62
CA ALA A 55 -2.60 8.53 -0.24
C ALA A 55 -2.31 9.67 0.75
N GLY A 56 -1.93 10.84 0.23
CA GLY A 56 -1.86 12.16 0.87
C GLY A 56 -1.19 12.27 2.23
N LEU A 57 -0.64 11.21 2.83
CA LEU A 57 -0.29 11.20 4.25
C LEU A 57 0.83 12.18 4.51
N LEU A 58 1.82 12.24 3.62
CA LEU A 58 2.88 13.24 3.69
C LEU A 58 2.32 14.67 3.58
N ASP A 59 1.39 14.91 2.68
CA ASP A 59 0.77 16.24 2.53
C ASP A 59 -0.13 16.59 3.71
N TYR A 60 -0.89 15.63 4.23
CA TYR A 60 -1.66 15.75 5.45
C TYR A 60 -0.77 16.07 6.64
N LEU A 61 0.32 15.32 6.84
CA LEU A 61 1.27 15.54 7.92
C LEU A 61 1.99 16.88 7.81
N ARG A 62 2.20 17.41 6.60
CA ARG A 62 2.69 18.78 6.40
C ARG A 62 1.70 19.84 6.85
N THR A 63 0.40 19.55 6.81
CA THR A 63 -0.66 20.45 7.30
C THR A 63 -1.01 20.24 8.77
N ALA A 64 -0.62 19.12 9.35
CA ALA A 64 -0.90 18.79 10.74
C ALA A 64 -0.06 19.67 11.68
N GLU A 65 -0.65 20.01 12.82
CA GLU A 65 0.08 20.68 13.89
C GLU A 65 1.17 19.73 14.44
N PRO A 66 2.42 20.20 14.62
CA PRO A 66 3.46 19.38 15.23
C PRO A 66 3.04 18.94 16.63
N TRP A 67 3.14 17.64 16.91
CA TRP A 67 2.91 17.16 18.26
C TRP A 67 4.11 17.48 19.14
N HIS A 68 3.85 18.12 20.29
CA HIS A 68 4.88 18.63 21.19
C HIS A 68 5.20 17.71 22.38
N GLY A 69 4.66 16.49 22.39
CA GLY A 69 4.93 15.49 23.43
C GLY A 69 4.06 15.63 24.68
N ASP A 70 2.92 16.33 24.58
CA ASP A 70 1.87 16.28 25.60
C ASP A 70 1.33 14.85 25.78
N ASP A 71 0.73 14.56 26.94
CA ASP A 71 0.15 13.24 27.21
C ASP A 71 -0.90 12.88 26.13
N PHE A 72 -0.55 11.91 25.30
CA PHE A 72 -1.31 11.48 24.12
C PHE A 72 -2.71 10.96 24.50
N LEU A 73 -2.87 10.48 25.72
CA LEU A 73 -4.09 9.86 26.23
C LEU A 73 -4.81 10.74 27.26
N ALA A 74 -4.42 12.00 27.41
CA ALA A 74 -5.05 12.91 28.35
C ALA A 74 -6.57 13.00 28.07
N GLY A 75 -7.39 12.56 29.04
CA GLY A 75 -8.85 12.61 28.95
C GLY A 75 -9.51 11.38 28.30
N ILE A 76 -8.77 10.30 28.06
CA ILE A 76 -9.31 9.01 27.62
C ILE A 76 -9.31 8.04 28.82
N ASP A 77 -10.36 8.08 29.63
CA ASP A 77 -10.49 7.23 30.83
C ASP A 77 -11.06 5.83 30.54
N ASP A 78 -11.78 5.66 29.42
CA ASP A 78 -12.48 4.43 29.05
C ASP A 78 -11.75 3.70 27.91
N MET A 79 -10.47 3.36 28.15
CA MET A 79 -9.73 2.52 27.22
C MET A 79 -10.04 1.04 27.49
N PRO A 80 -10.31 0.24 26.44
CA PRO A 80 -10.41 -1.20 26.61
C PRO A 80 -9.07 -1.76 27.10
N PRO A 81 -9.08 -2.90 27.82
CA PRO A 81 -7.84 -3.58 28.17
C PRO A 81 -7.04 -3.90 26.90
N LEU A 82 -5.72 -3.86 27.02
CA LEU A 82 -4.84 -4.31 25.94
C LEU A 82 -5.17 -5.77 25.60
N ASP A 83 -5.10 -6.09 24.32
CA ASP A 83 -5.18 -7.48 23.88
C ASP A 83 -4.03 -8.29 24.50
N ASP A 84 -4.32 -9.55 24.86
CA ASP A 84 -3.29 -10.47 25.33
C ASP A 84 -2.22 -10.63 24.24
N VAL A 85 -0.96 -10.39 24.60
CA VAL A 85 0.18 -10.58 23.69
C VAL A 85 0.64 -12.03 23.79
N GLU A 86 0.31 -12.85 22.79
CA GLU A 86 0.96 -14.16 22.62
C GLU A 86 2.42 -13.95 22.17
N LEU A 87 3.35 -14.18 23.10
CA LEU A 87 4.81 -14.11 22.89
C LEU A 87 5.41 -15.48 22.52
#